data_AF-A0A645J4Y9-F1
#
_entry.id   AF-A0A645J4Y9-F1
#
_cell.length_a   1.000
_cell.length_b   1.000
_cell.length_c   1.000
_cell.angle_alpha   90.00
_cell.angle_beta   90.00
_cell.angle_gamma   90.00
#
_symmetry.space_group_name_H-M   'P 1'
#
loop_
_entity.id
_entity.type
_entity.pdbx_description
1 polymer ?
#
loop_
_entity_poly.entity_id
_entity_poly.type
_entity_poly.pdbx_seq_one_letter_code
_entity_poly.pdbx_strand_id
1 'polypeptide(L)'
;MLFGSVLCIACYLIAAFSPLPVISLVACIFAGLGSGLLWPGSVVNGANRFPYAGSSLFAFLAAGGDAGAAFGPWLIGLTADVAPSLVKVAPWLKHLTLEESALRSGMLIGSIFPILMVIFLTRMKKQEAR
;
A
#
# COMPACT_ATOMS: atom_id res chain seq x y z
N MET A 1 2.54 -12.78 4.48
CA MET A 1 1.82 -11.50 4.68
C MET A 1 2.73 -10.39 5.23
N LEU A 2 3.27 -10.49 6.46
CA LEU A 2 4.09 -9.41 7.05
C LEU A 2 5.33 -9.02 6.22
N PHE A 3 6.07 -10.01 5.70
CA PHE A 3 7.19 -9.76 4.79
C PHE A 3 6.76 -9.04 3.51
N GLY A 4 5.62 -9.44 2.92
CA GLY A 4 5.05 -8.77 1.75
C GLY A 4 4.64 -7.33 2.04
N SER A 5 4.05 -7.06 3.20
CA SER A 5 3.72 -5.68 3.60
C SER A 5 4.96 -4.81 3.78
N VAL A 6 6.01 -5.32 4.43
CA VAL A 6 7.28 -4.59 4.60
C VAL A 6 7.95 -4.33 3.24
N LEU A 7 7.94 -5.32 2.35
CA LEU A 7 8.43 -5.16 0.99
C LEU A 7 7.65 -4.08 0.23
N CYS A 8 6.32 -4.06 0.34
CA CYS A 8 5.48 -3.02 -0.26
C CYS A 8 5.81 -1.62 0.29
N ILE A 9 6.05 -1.46 1.59
CA ILE A 9 6.47 -0.17 2.16
C ILE A 9 7.77 0.30 1.50
N ALA A 10 8.78 -0.57 1.45
CA ALA A 10 10.07 -0.25 0.83
C ALA A 10 9.88 0.13 -0.65
N CYS A 11 9.09 -0.64 -1.40
CA CYS A 11 8.85 -0.38 -2.82
C CYS A 11 8.10 0.94 -3.05
N TYR A 12 7.10 1.27 -2.24
CA TYR A 12 6.37 2.54 -2.34
C TYR A 12 7.28 3.75 -2.04
N LEU A 13 8.13 3.64 -1.03
CA LEU A 13 9.11 4.69 -0.71
C LEU A 13 10.16 4.84 -1.82
N ILE A 14 10.67 3.74 -2.35
CA ILE A 14 11.61 3.76 -3.50
C ILE A 14 10.93 4.39 -4.71
N ALA A 15 9.70 4.00 -5.03
CA ALA A 15 8.96 4.53 -6.18
C ALA A 15 8.68 6.03 -6.04
N ALA A 16 8.38 6.50 -4.83
CA ALA A 16 8.15 7.92 -4.54
C ALA A 16 9.45 8.75 -4.61
N PHE A 17 10.55 8.27 -4.01
CA PHE A 17 11.79 9.06 -3.89
C PHE A 17 12.83 8.82 -5.00
N SER A 18 12.60 7.87 -5.90
CA SER A 18 13.52 7.61 -7.01
C SER A 18 13.51 8.75 -8.03
N PRO A 19 14.67 9.31 -8.44
CA PRO A 19 14.74 10.27 -9.54
C PRO A 19 14.53 9.59 -10.91
N LEU A 20 14.93 8.32 -11.05
CA LEU A 20 14.90 7.57 -12.31
C LEU A 20 13.59 6.77 -12.45
N PRO A 21 12.84 6.91 -13.56
CA PRO A 21 11.57 6.21 -13.76
C PRO A 21 11.72 4.69 -13.82
N VAL A 22 12.87 4.19 -14.32
CA VAL A 22 13.16 2.74 -14.39
C VAL A 22 13.17 2.11 -13.01
N ILE A 23 13.75 2.78 -12.01
CA ILE A 23 13.80 2.27 -10.63
C ILE A 23 12.38 2.24 -10.04
N SER A 24 11.55 3.25 -10.30
CA SER A 24 10.15 3.26 -9.86
C SER A 24 9.37 2.10 -10.49
N LEU A 25 9.58 1.78 -11.77
CA LEU A 25 8.94 0.64 -12.42
C LEU A 25 9.38 -0.70 -11.80
N VAL A 26 10.67 -0.88 -11.56
CA VAL A 26 11.18 -2.09 -10.88
C VAL A 26 10.56 -2.21 -9.48
N ALA A 27 10.48 -1.10 -8.74
CA ALA A 27 9.83 -1.07 -7.44
C ALA A 27 8.33 -1.43 -7.54
N CYS A 28 7.62 -0.97 -8.57
CA CYS A 28 6.22 -1.36 -8.81
C CYS A 28 6.06 -2.86 -9.07
N ILE A 29 6.99 -3.50 -9.79
CA ILE A 29 6.98 -4.95 -10.01
C ILE A 29 7.07 -5.69 -8.67
N PHE A 30 8.03 -5.31 -7.82
CA PHE A 30 8.19 -5.92 -6.50
C PHE A 30 7.02 -5.60 -5.56
N ALA A 31 6.43 -4.40 -5.66
CA ALA A 31 5.22 -4.05 -4.93
C ALA A 31 4.05 -4.94 -5.35
N GLY A 32 3.90 -5.26 -6.64
CA GLY A 32 2.92 -6.22 -7.15
C GLY A 32 3.12 -7.63 -6.60
N LEU A 33 4.37 -8.10 -6.56
CA LEU A 33 4.71 -9.38 -5.94
C LEU A 33 4.39 -9.40 -4.44
N GLY A 34 4.71 -8.32 -3.72
CA GLY A 34 4.43 -8.18 -2.29
C GLY A 34 2.94 -8.12 -1.99
N SER A 35 2.18 -7.35 -2.77
CA SER A 35 0.74 -7.15 -2.61
C SER A 35 -0.07 -8.39 -2.99
N GLY A 36 0.40 -9.18 -3.97
CA GLY A 36 -0.20 -10.46 -4.36
C GLY A 36 -0.26 -11.47 -3.20
N LEU A 37 0.63 -11.36 -2.22
CA LEU A 37 0.62 -12.19 -1.00
C LEU A 37 -0.30 -11.66 0.10
N LEU A 38 -0.83 -10.44 -0.02
CA LEU A 38 -1.66 -9.82 1.02
C LEU A 38 -3.08 -10.36 1.00
N TRP A 39 -3.71 -10.40 -0.18
CA TRP A 39 -5.09 -10.87 -0.34
C TRP A 39 -5.32 -12.33 0.12
N PRO A 40 -4.59 -13.33 -0.41
CA PRO A 40 -4.75 -14.72 0.05
C PRO A 40 -4.38 -14.86 1.54
N GLY A 41 -3.42 -14.07 2.03
CA GLY A 41 -3.06 -14.03 3.45
C GLY A 41 -4.23 -13.57 4.34
N SER A 42 -4.91 -12.49 3.95
CA SER A 42 -6.08 -11.97 4.67
C SER A 42 -7.22 -12.98 4.70
N VAL A 43 -7.47 -13.66 3.58
CA VAL A 43 -8.51 -14.69 3.46
C VAL A 43 -8.22 -15.88 4.38
N VAL A 44 -7.00 -16.42 4.32
CA VAL A 44 -6.58 -17.54 5.18
C VAL A 44 -6.64 -17.17 6.67
N ASN A 45 -6.15 -15.97 7.02
CA ASN A 45 -6.18 -15.52 8.40
C ASN A 45 -7.60 -15.31 8.92
N GLY A 46 -8.48 -14.71 8.09
CA GLY A 46 -9.89 -14.55 8.41
C GLY A 46 -10.59 -15.89 8.62
N ALA A 47 -10.39 -16.85 7.71
CA ALA A 47 -11.03 -18.17 7.78
C ALA A 47 -10.58 -18.96 9.02
N ASN A 48 -9.29 -18.89 9.37
CA ASN A 48 -8.76 -19.53 10.58
C ASN A 48 -9.31 -18.90 11.87
N ARG A 49 -9.52 -17.57 11.89
CA ARG A 49 -10.00 -16.85 13.07
C ARG A 49 -11.52 -16.95 13.25
N PHE A 50 -12.27 -17.03 12.15
CA PHE A 50 -13.74 -17.07 12.13
C PHE A 50 -14.26 -18.30 11.38
N PRO A 51 -14.04 -19.53 11.90
CA PRO A 51 -14.38 -20.76 11.18
C PRO A 51 -15.88 -20.93 10.93
N TYR A 52 -16.73 -20.32 11.76
CA TYR A 52 -18.19 -20.41 11.65
C TYR A 52 -18.83 -19.32 10.78
N ALA A 53 -18.05 -18.33 10.31
CA ALA A 53 -18.59 -17.23 9.52
C ALA A 53 -18.97 -17.63 8.08
N GLY A 54 -18.44 -18.74 7.57
CA GLY A 54 -18.80 -19.28 6.26
C GLY A 54 -18.66 -18.26 5.13
N SER A 55 -19.65 -18.20 4.23
CA SER A 55 -19.65 -17.27 3.08
C SER A 55 -19.71 -15.79 3.46
N SER A 56 -20.27 -15.45 4.63
CA SER A 56 -20.41 -14.05 5.07
C SER A 56 -19.05 -13.37 5.25
N LEU A 57 -18.03 -14.11 5.72
CA LEU A 57 -16.67 -13.60 5.86
C LEU A 57 -16.07 -13.17 4.51
N PHE A 58 -16.22 -14.00 3.48
CA PHE A 58 -15.71 -13.69 2.14
C PHE A 58 -16.43 -12.51 1.52
N ALA A 59 -17.74 -12.38 1.75
CA ALA A 59 -18.51 -11.21 1.31
C ALA A 59 -18.01 -9.92 1.97
N PHE A 60 -17.74 -9.94 3.28
CA PHE A 60 -17.15 -8.80 3.98
C PHE A 60 -15.73 -8.47 3.50
N LEU A 61 -14.89 -9.48 3.25
CA LEU A 61 -13.54 -9.28 2.72
C LEU A 61 -13.59 -8.70 1.30
N ALA A 62 -14.47 -9.21 0.43
CA ALA A 62 -14.68 -8.68 -0.91
C ALA A 62 -15.13 -7.21 -0.87
N ALA A 63 -16.14 -6.89 -0.06
CA ALA A 63 -16.62 -5.52 0.12
C ALA A 63 -15.51 -4.58 0.64
N GLY A 64 -14.66 -5.05 1.56
CA GLY A 64 -13.50 -4.30 2.02
C GLY A 64 -12.45 -4.08 0.91
N GLY A 65 -12.24 -5.08 0.04
CA GLY A 65 -11.40 -4.97 -1.13
C GLY A 65 -11.92 -3.93 -2.13
N ASP A 66 -13.21 -3.96 -2.45
CA ASP A 66 -13.85 -3.00 -3.35
C ASP A 66 -13.80 -1.57 -2.79
N ALA A 67 -14.06 -1.41 -1.48
CA ALA A 67 -13.92 -0.13 -0.80
C ALA A 67 -12.49 0.40 -0.88
N GLY A 68 -11.48 -0.46 -0.66
CA GLY A 68 -10.08 -0.09 -0.80
C GLY A 68 -9.70 0.28 -2.24
N ALA A 69 -10.23 -0.45 -3.23
CA ALA A 69 -10.01 -0.19 -4.65
C ALA A 69 -10.65 1.12 -5.12
N ALA A 70 -11.74 1.57 -4.50
CA ALA A 70 -12.33 2.89 -4.75
C ALA A 70 -11.57 4.01 -4.01
N PHE A 71 -11.30 3.81 -2.72
CA PHE A 71 -10.71 4.82 -1.85
C PHE A 71 -9.23 5.10 -2.17
N GLY A 72 -8.46 4.07 -2.52
CA GLY A 72 -7.03 4.19 -2.81
C GLY A 72 -6.73 5.14 -3.97
N PRO A 73 -7.25 4.90 -5.19
CA PRO A 73 -7.06 5.78 -6.34
C PRO A 73 -7.62 7.18 -6.11
N TRP A 74 -8.79 7.31 -5.44
CA TRP A 74 -9.36 8.60 -5.08
C TRP A 74 -8.41 9.42 -4.20
N LEU A 75 -7.84 8.80 -3.15
CA LEU A 75 -6.90 9.47 -2.26
C LEU A 75 -5.61 9.87 -2.98
N ILE A 76 -5.06 8.98 -3.82
CA ILE A 76 -3.87 9.25 -4.61
C ILE A 76 -4.13 10.42 -5.58
N GLY A 77 -5.26 10.43 -6.30
CA GLY A 77 -5.64 11.52 -7.19
C GLY A 77 -5.79 12.84 -6.45
N LEU A 78 -6.52 12.86 -5.34
CA LEU A 78 -6.69 14.05 -4.49
C LEU A 78 -5.34 14.62 -4.04
N THR A 79 -4.38 13.76 -3.67
CA THR A 79 -3.05 14.21 -3.25
C THR A 79 -2.21 14.74 -4.40
N ALA A 80 -2.37 14.19 -5.61
CA ALA A 80 -1.74 14.72 -6.81
C ALA A 80 -2.26 16.13 -7.13
N ASP A 81 -3.54 16.40 -6.88
CA ASP A 81 -4.16 17.72 -7.13
C ASP A 81 -3.80 18.76 -6.05
N VAL A 82 -3.89 18.39 -4.77
CA VAL A 82 -3.75 19.33 -3.64
C VAL A 82 -2.29 19.53 -3.23
N ALA A 83 -1.46 18.50 -3.32
CA ALA A 83 -0.07 18.52 -2.87
C ALA A 83 0.91 17.97 -3.95
N PRO A 84 0.91 18.53 -5.18
CA PRO A 84 1.69 18.01 -6.30
C PRO A 84 3.21 18.06 -6.07
N SER A 85 3.68 18.89 -5.14
CA SER A 85 5.12 19.09 -4.86
C SER A 85 5.58 18.47 -3.54
N LEU A 86 4.76 17.63 -2.89
CA LEU A 86 5.08 17.02 -1.59
C LEU A 86 6.44 16.29 -1.61
N VAL A 87 6.72 15.58 -2.72
CA VAL A 87 7.96 14.82 -2.87
C VAL A 87 9.21 15.70 -3.07
N LYS A 88 9.05 16.99 -3.43
CA LYS A 88 10.15 17.94 -3.63
C LYS A 88 10.84 18.38 -2.34
N VAL A 89 10.34 17.92 -1.18
CA VAL A 89 11.07 18.00 0.10
C VAL A 89 12.45 17.34 -0.01
N ALA A 90 12.59 16.28 -0.82
CA ALA A 90 13.89 15.69 -1.06
C ALA A 90 14.69 16.53 -2.08
N PRO A 91 15.93 16.97 -1.75
CA PRO A 91 16.68 17.93 -2.56
C PRO A 91 17.03 17.40 -3.96
N TRP A 92 17.20 16.08 -4.10
CA TRP A 92 17.46 15.41 -5.38
C TRP A 92 16.24 15.29 -6.29
N LEU A 93 15.01 15.62 -5.85
CA LEU A 93 13.78 15.55 -6.66
C LEU A 93 13.29 16.92 -7.14
N LYS A 94 14.02 18.00 -6.84
CA LYS A 94 13.62 19.38 -7.19
C LYS A 94 13.56 19.64 -8.70
N HIS A 95 14.34 18.89 -9.49
CA HIS A 95 14.44 19.02 -10.95
C HIS A 95 13.25 18.43 -11.72
N LEU A 96 12.34 17.72 -11.03
CA LEU A 96 11.20 17.07 -11.67
C LEU A 96 10.13 18.06 -12.12
N THR A 97 9.46 17.70 -13.21
CA THR A 97 8.26 18.38 -13.69
C THR A 97 7.13 18.28 -12.66
N LEU A 98 6.11 19.15 -12.78
CA LEU A 98 4.96 19.14 -11.88
C LEU A 98 4.15 17.85 -11.97
N GLU A 99 4.03 17.28 -13.17
CA GLU A 99 3.29 16.02 -13.40
C GLU A 99 4.02 14.83 -12.75
N GLU A 100 5.33 14.75 -12.91
CA GLU A 100 6.15 13.70 -12.29
C GLU A 100 6.14 13.81 -10.76
N SER A 101 6.20 15.04 -10.23
CA SER A 101 6.15 15.25 -8.78
C SER A 101 4.78 14.94 -8.20
N ALA A 102 3.70 15.23 -8.93
CA ALA A 102 2.33 14.97 -8.48
C ALA A 102 2.08 13.47 -8.32
N LEU A 103 2.44 12.67 -9.34
CA LEU A 103 2.30 11.22 -9.29
C LEU A 103 3.11 10.60 -8.13
N ARG A 104 4.35 11.04 -7.93
CA ARG A 104 5.23 10.55 -6.85
C ARG A 104 4.76 10.99 -5.47
N SER A 105 4.18 12.20 -5.36
CA SER A 105 3.55 12.68 -4.12
C SER A 105 2.35 11.80 -3.75
N GLY A 106 1.54 11.40 -4.73
CA GLY A 106 0.47 10.42 -4.54
C GLY A 106 0.97 9.04 -4.11
N MET A 107 2.06 8.53 -4.72
CA MET A 107 2.68 7.28 -4.28
C MET A 107 3.19 7.38 -2.83
N LEU A 108 3.73 8.53 -2.41
CA LEU A 108 4.18 8.72 -1.03
C LEU A 108 3.03 8.57 -0.03
N ILE A 109 1.86 9.16 -0.32
CA ILE A 109 0.66 8.98 0.50
C ILE A 109 0.13 7.54 0.41
N GLY A 110 0.24 6.91 -0.76
CA GLY A 110 -0.08 5.48 -0.94
C GLY A 110 0.70 4.54 -0.01
N SER A 111 1.89 4.95 0.47
CA SER A 111 2.67 4.15 1.44
C SER A 111 1.98 4.00 2.81
N ILE A 112 0.99 4.84 3.12
CA ILE A 112 0.22 4.75 4.37
C ILE A 112 -0.53 3.40 4.46
N PHE A 113 -1.06 2.89 3.34
CA PHE A 113 -1.80 1.62 3.33
C PHE A 113 -0.97 0.41 3.81
N PRO A 114 0.21 0.12 3.22
CA PRO A 114 1.03 -0.98 3.71
C PRO A 114 1.62 -0.72 5.11
N ILE A 115 1.84 0.54 5.53
CA ILE A 115 2.22 0.87 6.91
C ILE A 115 1.12 0.47 7.90
N LEU A 116 -0.13 0.88 7.63
CA LEU A 116 -1.29 0.48 8.45
C LEU A 116 -1.42 -1.04 8.50
N MET A 117 -1.22 -1.73 7.38
CA MET A 117 -1.25 -3.20 7.33
C MET A 117 -0.20 -3.82 8.27
N VAL A 118 1.05 -3.33 8.28
CA VAL A 118 2.09 -3.82 9.21
C VAL A 118 1.69 -3.57 10.66
N ILE A 119 1.14 -2.40 10.98
CA ILE A 119 0.66 -2.07 12.34
C ILE A 119 -0.45 -3.02 12.79
N PHE A 120 -1.44 -3.30 11.93
CA PHE A 120 -2.52 -4.24 12.26
C PHE A 120 -2.01 -5.67 12.42
N LEU A 121 -1.16 -6.14 11.50
CA LEU A 121 -0.61 -7.50 11.57
C LEU A 121 0.26 -7.72 12.83
N THR A 122 1.08 -6.74 13.19
CA THR A 122 1.91 -6.82 14.41
C THR A 122 1.04 -6.81 15.67
N ARG A 123 -0.04 -6.02 15.69
CA ARG A 123 -1.00 -6.03 16.79
C ARG A 123 -1.74 -7.37 16.90
N MET A 124 -2.19 -7.94 15.79
CA MET A 124 -2.86 -9.25 15.77
C MET A 124 -1.95 -10.35 16.30
N LYS A 125 -0.70 -10.45 15.81
CA LYS A 125 0.28 -11.43 16.33
C LYS A 125 0.55 -11.27 17.83
N LYS A 126 0.57 -10.04 18.34
CA LYS A 126 0.75 -9.77 19.77
C LYS A 126 -0.45 -10.22 20.61
N GLN A 127 -1.67 -10.15 20.07
CA GLN A 127 -2.87 -10.64 20.74
C GLN A 127 -2.92 -12.17 20.77
N GLU A 128 -2.42 -12.85 19.73
CA GLU A 128 -2.36 -14.33 19.69
C GLU A 128 -1.29 -14.92 20.62
N ALA A 129 -0.22 -14.17 20.91
CA ALA A 129 0.85 -14.58 21.82
C ALA A 129 0.55 -14.31 23.31
N ARG A 130 -0.62 -13.74 23.63
CA ARG A 130 -1.13 -13.53 24.98
C ARG A 130 -2.23 -14.52 25.28
#